data_AF-A0A9D7X6J1-F1
#
_entry.id   AF-A0A9D7X6J1-F1
#
_cell.length_a   1.000
_cell.length_b   1.000
_cell.length_c   1.000
_cell.angle_alpha   90.00
_cell.angle_beta   90.00
_cell.angle_gamma   90.00
#
_symmetry.space_group_name_H-M   'P 1'
#
loop_
_entity.id
_entity.type
_entity.pdbx_description
1 polymer ?
#
loop_
_entity_poly.entity_id
_entity_poly.type
_entity_poly.pdbx_seq_one_letter_code
_entity_poly.pdbx_strand_id
1 'polypeptide(L)'
;MRFNIRAFAISSGLIYGFVLLVSTWWLMGRGYSNQETLLSMVYPGLTISPLGSLFGLVYGFFDGVIIGALFGWLYNHLAKASIINEELK
;
A
#
# COMPACT_ATOMS: atom_id res chain seq x y z
N MET A 1 -14.10 20.31 -0.54
CA MET A 1 -13.99 19.48 0.69
C MET A 1 -12.52 19.12 0.91
N ARG A 2 -11.98 19.21 2.14
CA ARG A 2 -10.59 18.83 2.42
C ARG A 2 -10.49 17.31 2.56
N PHE A 3 -9.75 16.65 1.69
CA PHE A 3 -9.54 15.21 1.77
C PHE A 3 -8.67 14.89 2.99
N ASN A 4 -9.13 13.99 3.86
CA ASN A 4 -8.41 13.63 5.07
C ASN A 4 -7.27 12.65 4.73
N ILE A 5 -6.07 13.21 4.54
CA ILE A 5 -4.86 12.47 4.17
C ILE A 5 -4.57 11.35 5.18
N ARG A 6 -4.78 11.57 6.49
CA ARG A 6 -4.46 10.59 7.53
C ARG A 6 -5.38 9.37 7.43
N ALA A 7 -6.69 9.60 7.33
CA ALA A 7 -7.67 8.53 7.20
C ALA A 7 -7.42 7.70 5.92
N PHE A 8 -7.10 8.38 4.82
CA PHE A 8 -6.81 7.72 3.55
C PHE A 8 -5.50 6.93 3.57
N ALA A 9 -4.44 7.49 4.15
CA ALA A 9 -3.15 6.81 4.28
C ALA A 9 -3.27 5.52 5.12
N ILE A 10 -3.93 5.59 6.28
CA ILE A 10 -4.13 4.42 7.14
C ILE A 10 -4.97 3.36 6.44
N SER A 11 -6.06 3.77 5.76
CA SER A 11 -6.91 2.83 5.02
C SER A 11 -6.15 2.16 3.87
N SER A 12 -5.34 2.92 3.14
CA SER A 12 -4.50 2.40 2.05
C SER A 12 -3.45 1.41 2.56
N GLY A 13 -2.81 1.71 3.69
CA GLY A 13 -1.90 0.79 4.38
C GLY A 13 -2.56 -0.52 4.76
N LEU A 14 -3.73 -0.46 5.41
CA LEU A 14 -4.46 -1.66 5.81
C LEU A 14 -4.87 -2.52 4.61
N ILE A 15 -5.39 -1.90 3.55
CA ILE A 15 -5.76 -2.61 2.32
C ILE A 15 -4.53 -3.26 1.69
N TYR A 16 -3.44 -2.52 1.49
CA TYR A 16 -2.26 -3.02 0.79
C TYR A 16 -1.51 -4.10 1.59
N GLY A 17 -1.38 -3.91 2.91
CA GLY A 17 -0.87 -4.95 3.81
C GLY A 17 -1.71 -6.24 3.75
N PHE A 18 -3.04 -6.13 3.75
CA PHE A 18 -3.91 -7.29 3.64
C PHE A 18 -3.79 -7.99 2.28
N VAL A 19 -3.61 -7.22 1.20
CA VAL A 19 -3.34 -7.76 -0.14
C VAL A 19 -2.06 -8.59 -0.16
N LEU A 20 -0.96 -8.12 0.47
CA LEU A 20 0.29 -8.89 0.53
C LEU A 20 0.14 -10.15 1.39
N LEU A 21 -0.60 -10.09 2.50
CA LEU A 21 -0.91 -11.25 3.31
C LEU A 21 -1.66 -12.30 2.47
N VAL A 22 -2.79 -11.93 1.87
CA VAL A 22 -3.60 -12.86 1.06
C VAL A 22 -2.80 -13.39 -0.13
N SER A 23 -1.99 -12.56 -0.78
CA SER A 23 -1.12 -12.98 -1.90
C SER A 23 -0.09 -14.02 -1.46
N THR A 24 0.48 -13.86 -0.26
CA THR A 24 1.43 -14.83 0.30
C THR A 24 0.75 -16.18 0.56
N TRP A 25 -0.46 -16.16 1.10
CA TRP A 25 -1.26 -17.37 1.33
C TRP A 25 -1.69 -18.05 0.02
N TRP A 26 -2.06 -17.25 -0.98
CA TRP A 26 -2.38 -17.73 -2.32
C TRP A 26 -1.19 -18.46 -2.95
N LEU A 27 0.02 -17.88 -2.88
CA LEU A 27 1.25 -18.51 -3.39
C LEU A 27 1.59 -19.81 -2.64
N MET A 28 1.37 -19.84 -1.33
CA MET A 28 1.51 -21.05 -0.51
C MET A 28 0.58 -22.17 -0.99
N GLY A 29 -0.71 -21.87 -1.20
CA GLY A 29 -1.69 -22.84 -1.70
C GLY A 29 -1.38 -23.35 -3.12
N ARG A 30 -0.56 -22.63 -3.88
CA ARG A 30 -0.08 -23.02 -5.21
C ARG A 30 1.24 -23.82 -5.19
N GLY A 31 1.81 -24.06 -4.00
CA GLY A 31 3.03 -24.86 -3.83
C GLY A 31 4.34 -24.09 -3.98
N TYR A 32 4.31 -22.74 -4.00
CA TYR A 32 5.52 -21.90 -4.13
C TYR A 32 6.33 -21.75 -2.83
N SER A 33 6.10 -22.60 -1.84
CA SER A 33 6.89 -22.63 -0.61
C SER A 33 8.36 -22.95 -0.95
N ASN A 34 9.28 -22.02 -0.65
CA ASN A 34 10.73 -22.11 -0.89
C ASN A 34 11.25 -21.73 -2.28
N GLN A 35 10.43 -21.10 -3.13
CA GLN A 35 10.92 -20.49 -4.36
C GLN A 35 11.09 -18.98 -4.18
N GLU A 36 12.13 -18.42 -4.79
CA GLU A 36 12.20 -16.97 -4.97
C GLU A 36 11.06 -16.53 -5.90
N THR A 37 10.14 -15.77 -5.34
CA THR A 37 9.03 -15.15 -6.06
C THR A 37 9.31 -13.66 -6.22
N LEU A 38 8.56 -12.99 -7.10
CA LEU A 38 8.62 -11.52 -7.20
C LEU A 38 8.39 -10.85 -5.84
N LEU A 39 7.56 -11.44 -4.98
CA LEU A 39 7.30 -10.94 -3.62
C LEU A 39 8.56 -10.94 -2.76
N SER A 40 9.36 -12.01 -2.80
CA SER A 40 10.63 -12.08 -2.05
C SER A 40 11.74 -11.21 -2.64
N MET A 41 11.66 -10.88 -3.94
CA MET A 41 12.60 -9.94 -4.57
C MET A 41 12.29 -8.49 -4.23
N VAL A 42 11.01 -8.12 -4.19
CA VAL A 42 10.55 -6.75 -3.85
C VAL A 42 10.63 -6.50 -2.35
N TYR A 43 10.39 -7.53 -1.53
CA TYR A 43 10.45 -7.46 -0.08
C TYR A 43 11.57 -8.36 0.47
N PRO A 44 12.80 -7.82 0.63
CA PRO A 44 13.93 -8.60 1.13
C PRO A 44 13.63 -9.24 2.50
N GLY A 45 13.91 -10.54 2.62
CA GLY A 45 13.62 -11.31 3.84
C GLY A 45 12.18 -11.82 3.95
N LEU A 46 11.31 -11.50 2.98
CA LEU A 46 9.99 -12.10 2.89
C LEU A 46 10.09 -13.54 2.39
N THR A 47 9.68 -14.48 3.23
CA THR A 47 9.53 -15.89 2.86
C THR A 47 8.07 -16.19 2.56
N ILE A 48 7.79 -17.10 1.62
CA ILE A 48 6.43 -17.57 1.35
C ILE A 48 6.04 -18.59 2.43
N SER A 49 5.70 -18.07 3.61
CA SER A 49 5.36 -18.82 4.82
C SER A 49 4.33 -18.05 5.66
N PRO A 50 3.68 -18.68 6.66
CA PRO A 50 2.75 -17.97 7.55
C PRO A 50 3.43 -16.80 8.28
N LEU A 51 4.67 -17.01 8.75
CA LEU A 51 5.46 -15.97 9.40
C LEU A 51 5.83 -14.85 8.41
N GLY A 52 6.25 -15.22 7.20
CA GLY A 52 6.57 -14.26 6.15
C GLY A 52 5.36 -13.44 5.68
N SER A 53 4.15 -13.99 5.75
CA SER A 53 2.92 -13.24 5.47
C SER A 53 2.65 -12.12 6.48
N LEU A 54 3.10 -12.25 7.73
CA LEU A 54 3.05 -11.19 8.74
C LEU A 54 4.07 -10.09 8.44
N PHE A 55 5.28 -10.46 8.00
CA PHE A 55 6.24 -9.48 7.50
C PHE A 55 5.70 -8.75 6.26
N GLY A 56 5.06 -9.46 5.33
CA GLY A 56 4.39 -8.88 4.17
C GLY A 56 3.28 -7.91 4.56
N LEU A 57 2.49 -8.24 5.59
CA LEU A 57 1.49 -7.32 6.14
C LEU A 57 2.12 -6.02 6.64
N VAL A 58 3.24 -6.10 7.37
CA VAL A 58 3.95 -4.93 7.90
C VAL A 58 4.54 -4.10 6.76
N TYR A 59 5.25 -4.72 5.82
CA TYR A 59 5.81 -4.04 4.65
C TYR A 59 4.71 -3.35 3.84
N GLY A 60 3.65 -4.08 3.48
CA GLY A 60 2.52 -3.53 2.74
C GLY A 60 1.77 -2.45 3.51
N PHE A 61 1.70 -2.53 4.84
CA PHE A 61 1.12 -1.46 5.64
C PHE A 61 1.91 -0.16 5.49
N PHE A 62 3.23 -0.19 5.67
CA PHE A 62 4.06 1.01 5.55
C PHE A 62 4.08 1.56 4.13
N ASP A 63 4.22 0.69 3.12
CA ASP A 63 4.16 1.10 1.71
C ASP A 63 2.82 1.77 1.39
N GLY A 64 1.71 1.14 1.78
CA GLY A 64 0.38 1.67 1.54
C GLY A 64 0.09 2.97 2.30
N VAL A 65 0.64 3.15 3.50
CA VAL A 65 0.58 4.43 4.24
C VAL A 65 1.34 5.52 3.50
N ILE A 66 2.57 5.24 3.05
CA ILE A 66 3.41 6.22 2.36
C ILE A 66 2.76 6.63 1.03
N ILE A 67 2.36 5.64 0.23
CA ILE A 67 1.69 5.86 -1.05
C ILE A 67 0.36 6.58 -0.85
N GLY A 68 -0.47 6.13 0.10
CA GLY A 68 -1.74 6.77 0.42
C GLY A 68 -1.56 8.23 0.88
N ALA A 69 -0.57 8.52 1.71
CA ALA A 69 -0.27 9.88 2.14
C ALA A 69 0.17 10.76 0.95
N LEU A 70 1.02 10.24 0.06
CA LEU A 70 1.47 10.92 -1.14
C LEU A 70 0.29 11.26 -2.06
N PHE A 71 -0.59 10.28 -2.32
CA PHE A 71 -1.80 10.49 -3.14
C PHE A 71 -2.77 11.48 -2.50
N GLY A 72 -3.02 11.36 -1.19
CA GLY A 72 -3.90 12.29 -0.48
C GLY A 72 -3.37 13.72 -0.47
N TRP A 73 -2.04 13.89 -0.37
CA TRP A 73 -1.38 15.19 -0.51
C TRP A 73 -1.52 15.74 -1.93
N LEU A 74 -1.20 14.94 -2.96
CA LEU A 74 -1.27 15.35 -4.35
C LEU A 74 -2.71 15.75 -4.74
N TYR A 75 -3.70 14.95 -4.33
CA TYR A 75 -5.11 15.25 -4.53
C TYR A 75 -5.49 16.63 -3.96
N ASN A 76 -5.11 16.89 -2.71
CA ASN A 76 -5.38 18.17 -2.07
C ASN A 76 -4.66 19.34 -2.76
N HIS A 77 -3.44 19.12 -3.26
CA HIS A 77 -2.68 20.13 -3.99
C HIS A 77 -3.37 20.51 -5.31
N LEU A 78 -3.76 19.51 -6.11
CA LEU A 78 -4.45 19.71 -7.38
C LEU A 78 -5.84 20.34 -7.18
N ALA A 79 -6.59 19.89 -6.18
CA ALA A 79 -7.87 20.48 -5.83
C ALA A 79 -7.74 21.96 -5.46
N LYS A 80 -6.71 22.35 -4.69
CA LYS A 80 -6.46 23.75 -4.37
C LYS A 80 -6.12 24.59 -5.61
N ALA A 81 -5.26 24.07 -6.50
CA ALA A 81 -4.88 24.76 -7.73
C ALA A 81 -6.10 25.00 -8.65
N SER A 82 -7.04 24.06 -8.71
CA SER A 82 -8.26 24.21 -9.52
C SER A 82 -9.15 25.36 -9.06
N ILE A 83 -9.35 25.51 -7.74
CA ILE A 83 -10.21 26.56 -7.16
C ILE A 83 -9.64 27.96 -7.43
N ILE A 84 -8.32 28.13 -7.29
CA ILE A 84 -7.65 29.43 -7.51
C ILE A 84 -7.83 29.90 -8.96
N ASN A 85 -7.77 28.99 -9.94
CA ASN A 85 -7.93 29.34 -11.35
C ASN A 85 -9.36 29.75 -11.72
N GLU A 86 -10.36 29.35 -10.93
CA GLU A 86 -11.76 29.72 -11.14
C GLU A 86 -12.07 31.11 -10.57
N GLU A 87 -11.46 31.49 -9.44
CA GLU A 87 -11.61 32.86 -8.87
C GLU A 87 -10.85 33.94 -9.65
N LEU A 88 -9.83 33.56 -10.43
CA LEU A 88 -9.06 34.49 -11.28
C LEU A 88 -9.69 34.72 -12.67
N LYS A 89 -10.81 34.06 -12.99
CA LYS A 89 -11.58 34.25 -14.23
C LYS A 89 -12.81 35.12 -13.98
#